data_AF-A0A7W7RZ20-F1
#
_entry.id   AF-A0A7W7RZ20-F1
#
_cell.length_a   1.000
_cell.length_b   1.000
_cell.length_c   1.000
_cell.angle_alpha   90.00
_cell.angle_beta   90.00
_cell.angle_gamma   90.00
#
_symmetry.space_group_name_H-M   'P 1'
#
loop_
_entity.id
_entity.type
_entity.pdbx_description
1 polymer ?
#
loop_
_entity_poly.entity_id
_entity_poly.type
_entity_poly.pdbx_seq_one_letter_code
_entity_poly.pdbx_strand_id
1 'polypeptide(L)'
;MRSLSRRTLLRGGALGVTALTVAGCAAEERKPLRAAPPDPETVLLRQLIAGKEQTIALYSSVASAKLAPFRERHEAHLAELRRRLPPDATPTPAPPSGSPAPSGSPAPSGSPTPGPKASLRTLQRLEQKAAALRPLQIEGISPALAQLIASIGACEAAHAVALARSL
;
A
#
# COMPACT_ATOMS: atom_id res chain seq x y z
N MET A 1 -19.31 26.89 23.22
CA MET A 1 -18.08 27.63 23.59
C MET A 1 -17.94 27.73 25.10
N ARG A 2 -17.29 26.76 25.76
CA ARG A 2 -16.81 26.77 27.17
C ARG A 2 -15.84 25.58 27.27
N SER A 3 -14.64 25.59 27.83
CA SER A 3 -13.70 26.60 28.34
C SER A 3 -12.40 25.81 28.55
N LEU A 4 -11.27 26.26 27.99
CA LEU A 4 -9.95 25.63 28.17
C LEU A 4 -9.48 25.83 29.62
N SER A 5 -9.22 24.75 30.34
CA SER A 5 -8.65 24.80 31.69
C SER A 5 -7.14 25.05 31.60
N ARG A 6 -6.72 26.18 32.16
CA ARG A 6 -5.32 26.63 32.27
C ARG A 6 -4.79 26.29 33.66
N ARG A 7 -3.50 25.98 33.71
CA ARG A 7 -2.56 26.09 34.84
C ARG A 7 -2.64 25.02 35.93
N THR A 8 -1.57 24.22 35.98
CA THR A 8 -0.88 23.95 37.25
C THR A 8 0.61 24.21 37.05
N LEU A 9 1.04 25.41 37.43
CA LEU A 9 2.41 25.70 37.82
C LEU A 9 2.53 25.37 39.31
N LEU A 10 3.59 24.69 39.71
CA LEU A 10 4.39 24.82 40.95
C LEU A 10 5.34 23.59 40.99
N ARG A 11 6.58 23.56 41.49
CA ARG A 11 7.60 24.51 41.96
C ARG A 11 8.61 23.63 42.74
N GLY A 12 9.91 23.89 42.62
CA GLY A 12 10.94 23.38 43.53
C GLY A 12 11.78 22.24 42.95
N GLY A 13 13.11 22.23 43.05
CA GLY A 13 14.02 23.11 43.76
C GLY A 13 15.42 23.04 43.16
N ALA A 14 16.22 24.09 43.40
CA ALA A 14 17.63 24.15 43.07
C ALA A 14 18.44 23.46 44.18
N LEU A 15 19.36 22.57 43.82
CA LEU A 15 20.68 22.42 44.46
C LEU A 15 21.64 21.78 43.44
N GLY A 16 22.78 22.42 43.23
CA GLY A 16 23.80 21.99 42.29
C GLY A 16 24.69 20.88 42.81
N VAL A 17 25.27 20.11 41.89
CA VAL A 17 26.55 19.40 42.08
C VAL A 17 27.30 19.47 40.74
N THR A 18 28.44 20.15 40.76
CA THR A 18 29.48 20.07 39.74
C THR A 18 30.16 18.70 39.80
N ALA A 19 30.15 17.95 38.70
CA ALA A 19 30.95 16.74 38.54
C ALA A 19 31.74 16.79 37.22
N LEU A 20 33.04 17.05 37.40
CA LEU A 20 34.22 16.68 36.62
C LEU A 20 34.01 16.00 35.26
N THR A 21 34.53 16.66 34.22
CA THR A 21 34.80 16.11 32.90
C THR A 21 35.96 15.12 32.96
N VAL A 22 35.68 13.83 32.75
CA VAL A 22 36.67 12.86 32.26
C VAL A 22 36.25 12.47 30.86
N ALA A 23 37.05 12.85 29.87
CA ALA A 23 36.90 12.47 28.48
C ALA A 23 37.15 10.97 28.33
N GLY A 24 36.08 10.18 28.42
CA GLY A 24 36.04 8.83 27.91
C GLY A 24 35.34 8.86 26.56
N CYS A 25 36.07 8.56 25.47
CA CYS A 25 35.51 8.32 24.15
C CYS A 25 34.70 7.02 24.14
N ALA A 26 33.59 6.99 24.87
CA ALA A 26 32.52 6.04 24.60
C ALA A 26 31.73 6.67 23.45
N ALA A 27 31.87 6.09 22.26
CA ALA A 27 30.90 6.34 21.21
C ALA A 27 29.53 5.92 21.77
N GLU A 28 28.74 6.90 22.17
CA GLU A 28 27.30 6.71 22.39
C GLU A 28 26.78 6.17 21.07
N GLU A 29 26.59 4.85 21.05
CA GLU A 29 25.93 4.13 19.98
C GLU A 29 24.51 4.70 19.94
N ARG A 30 24.31 5.74 19.11
CA ARG A 30 23.00 6.38 18.93
C ARG A 30 22.05 5.26 18.52
N LYS A 31 21.30 4.74 19.49
CA LYS A 31 20.28 3.74 19.27
C LYS A 31 19.41 4.25 18.13
N PRO A 32 19.39 3.58 16.96
CA PRO A 32 18.65 4.09 15.82
C PRO A 32 17.21 4.27 16.26
N LEU A 33 16.73 5.51 16.20
CA LEU A 33 15.37 5.85 16.57
C LEU A 33 14.47 5.02 15.66
N ARG A 34 13.68 4.12 16.26
CA ARG A 34 12.79 3.24 15.51
C ARG A 34 11.89 4.12 14.64
N ALA A 35 11.96 3.92 13.32
CA ALA A 35 11.13 4.67 12.38
C ALA A 35 9.65 4.52 12.78
N ALA A 36 8.91 5.62 12.73
CA ALA A 36 7.48 5.60 12.99
C ALA A 36 6.79 4.62 12.02
N PRO A 37 5.76 3.88 12.48
CA PRO A 37 5.00 3.01 11.60
C PRO A 37 4.37 3.84 10.47
N PRO A 38 4.23 3.27 9.26
CA PRO A 38 3.65 3.98 8.14
C PRO A 38 2.19 4.33 8.42
N ASP A 39 1.76 5.47 7.89
CA ASP A 39 0.37 5.92 7.93
C ASP A 39 -0.60 4.84 7.36
N PRO A 40 -1.69 4.50 8.07
CA PRO A 40 -2.60 3.42 7.68
C PRO A 40 -3.28 3.65 6.33
N GLU A 41 -3.67 4.89 5.99
CA GLU A 41 -4.25 5.20 4.67
C GLU A 41 -3.22 4.96 3.55
N THR A 42 -1.96 5.32 3.79
CA THR A 42 -0.86 5.07 2.86
C THR A 42 -0.61 3.57 2.66
N VAL A 43 -0.71 2.77 3.73
CA VAL A 43 -0.64 1.29 3.62
C VAL A 43 -1.80 0.75 2.79
N LEU A 44 -3.03 1.22 3.05
CA LEU A 44 -4.22 0.81 2.30
C LEU A 44 -4.13 1.20 0.82
N LEU A 45 -3.70 2.42 0.51
CA LEU A 45 -3.49 2.90 -0.86
C LEU A 45 -2.52 1.99 -1.62
N ARG A 46 -1.38 1.62 -1.00
CA ARG A 46 -0.42 0.69 -1.61
C ARG A 46 -1.03 -0.69 -1.88
N GLN A 47 -1.82 -1.21 -0.95
CA GLN A 47 -2.53 -2.48 -1.15
C GLN A 47 -3.55 -2.41 -2.29
N LEU A 48 -4.32 -1.32 -2.37
CA LEU A 48 -5.28 -1.10 -3.46
C LEU A 48 -4.59 -0.97 -4.82
N ILE A 49 -3.47 -0.25 -4.88
CA ILE A 49 -2.62 -0.11 -6.08
C ILE A 49 -2.14 -1.49 -6.55
N ALA A 50 -1.52 -2.27 -5.67
CA ALA A 50 -1.04 -3.61 -6.00
C ALA A 50 -2.18 -4.53 -6.46
N GLY A 51 -3.34 -4.47 -5.80
CA GLY A 51 -4.53 -5.23 -6.20
C GLY A 51 -5.07 -4.82 -7.59
N LYS A 52 -5.04 -3.53 -7.93
CA LYS A 52 -5.43 -3.03 -9.26
C LYS A 52 -4.44 -3.46 -10.34
N GLU A 53 -3.14 -3.38 -10.08
CA GLU A 53 -2.10 -3.87 -10.99
C GLU A 53 -2.27 -5.36 -11.30
N GLN A 54 -2.50 -6.18 -10.27
CA GLN A 54 -2.77 -7.61 -10.45
C GLN A 54 -4.04 -7.86 -11.26
N THR A 55 -5.11 -7.08 -11.02
CA THR A 55 -6.36 -7.17 -11.77
C THR A 55 -6.15 -6.84 -13.25
N ILE A 56 -5.44 -5.76 -13.56
CA ILE A 56 -5.09 -5.36 -14.93
C ILE A 56 -4.27 -6.46 -15.62
N ALA A 57 -3.27 -7.02 -14.94
CA ALA A 57 -2.46 -8.11 -15.48
C ALA A 57 -3.32 -9.35 -15.84
N LEU A 58 -4.29 -9.71 -14.99
CA LEU A 58 -5.22 -10.80 -15.28
C LEU A 58 -6.12 -10.51 -16.48
N TYR A 59 -6.67 -9.30 -16.58
CA TYR A 59 -7.43 -8.86 -17.76
C TYR A 59 -6.57 -8.85 -19.04
N SER A 60 -5.28 -8.56 -18.93
CA SER A 60 -4.33 -8.60 -20.05
C SER A 60 -3.94 -10.02 -20.46
N SER A 61 -4.03 -10.99 -19.54
CA SER A 61 -3.75 -12.40 -19.85
C SER A 61 -4.84 -13.07 -20.71
N VAL A 62 -6.03 -12.47 -20.79
CA VAL A 62 -7.15 -12.96 -21.60
C VAL A 62 -7.17 -12.25 -22.94
N ALA A 63 -6.86 -12.98 -24.02
CA ALA A 63 -6.83 -12.45 -25.37
C ALA A 63 -8.25 -12.20 -25.91
N SER A 64 -8.86 -11.07 -25.54
CA SER A 64 -10.18 -10.64 -26.02
C SER A 64 -10.28 -9.12 -26.10
N ALA A 65 -10.52 -8.59 -27.30
CA ALA A 65 -10.74 -7.16 -27.52
C ALA A 65 -11.97 -6.63 -26.75
N LYS A 66 -12.97 -7.49 -26.49
CA LYS A 66 -14.17 -7.12 -25.72
C LYS A 66 -13.86 -6.75 -24.26
N LEU A 67 -12.68 -7.12 -23.75
CA LEU A 67 -12.25 -6.81 -22.39
C LEU A 67 -11.49 -5.48 -22.28
N ALA A 68 -11.16 -4.81 -23.38
CA ALA A 68 -10.42 -3.55 -23.35
C ALA A 68 -11.11 -2.46 -22.49
N PRO A 69 -12.42 -2.22 -22.60
CA PRO A 69 -13.09 -1.20 -21.77
C PRO A 69 -13.01 -1.48 -20.26
N PHE A 70 -13.01 -2.76 -19.86
CA PHE A 70 -12.86 -3.15 -18.45
C PHE A 70 -11.45 -2.85 -17.94
N ARG A 71 -10.44 -3.15 -18.76
CA ARG A 71 -9.04 -2.87 -18.45
C ARG A 71 -8.80 -1.36 -18.30
N GLU A 72 -9.28 -0.56 -19.25
CA GLU A 72 -9.16 0.90 -19.24
C GLU A 72 -9.79 1.51 -17.97
N ARG A 73 -10.94 0.98 -17.52
CA ARG A 73 -11.56 1.40 -16.26
C ARG A 73 -10.70 1.08 -15.05
N HIS A 74 -10.07 -0.09 -14.99
CA HIS A 74 -9.13 -0.42 -13.91
C HIS A 74 -7.87 0.44 -13.94
N GLU A 75 -7.34 0.74 -15.12
CA GLU A 75 -6.20 1.65 -15.30
C GLU A 75 -6.52 3.08 -14.83
N ALA A 76 -7.73 3.58 -15.13
CA ALA A 76 -8.19 4.88 -14.64
C ALA A 76 -8.27 4.92 -13.09
N HIS A 77 -8.80 3.87 -12.46
CA HIS A 77 -8.81 3.75 -11.01
C HIS A 77 -7.40 3.66 -10.42
N LEU A 78 -6.51 2.89 -11.04
CA LEU A 78 -5.11 2.78 -10.63
C LEU A 78 -4.41 4.15 -10.69
N ALA A 79 -4.63 4.91 -11.75
CA ALA A 79 -4.08 6.26 -11.89
C ALA A 79 -4.58 7.20 -10.78
N GLU A 80 -5.87 7.14 -10.43
CA GLU A 80 -6.42 7.94 -9.33
C GLU A 80 -5.86 7.52 -7.96
N LEU A 81 -5.71 6.22 -7.71
CA LEU A 81 -5.08 5.74 -6.47
C LEU A 81 -3.63 6.21 -6.35
N ARG A 82 -2.86 6.16 -7.45
CA ARG A 82 -1.47 6.64 -7.49
C ARG A 82 -1.38 8.15 -7.27
N ARG A 83 -2.32 8.95 -7.78
CA ARG A 83 -2.36 10.40 -7.53
C ARG A 83 -2.54 10.75 -6.05
N ARG A 84 -3.13 9.86 -5.26
CA ARG A 84 -3.38 10.06 -3.82
C ARG A 84 -2.28 9.50 -2.93
N LEU A 85 -1.31 8.78 -3.48
CA LEU A 85 -0.18 8.29 -2.72
C LEU A 85 0.74 9.47 -2.36
N PRO A 86 1.08 9.68 -1.06
CA PRO A 86 2.01 10.72 -0.67
C PRO A 86 3.37 10.58 -1.38
N PRO A 87 4.04 11.68 -1.76
CA PRO A 87 5.29 11.63 -2.51
C PRO A 87 6.42 10.91 -1.74
N ASP A 88 6.50 11.08 -0.41
CA ASP A 88 7.50 10.42 0.43
C ASP A 88 7.17 8.94 0.73
N ALA A 89 6.05 8.43 0.23
CA ALA A 89 5.62 7.05 0.42
C ALA A 89 6.20 6.09 -0.63
N THR A 90 6.93 6.59 -1.62
CA THR A 90 7.74 5.76 -2.51
C THR A 90 9.04 5.37 -1.80
N PRO A 91 9.37 4.07 -1.65
CA PRO A 91 10.62 3.68 -1.02
C PRO A 91 11.80 4.26 -1.82
N THR A 92 12.56 5.15 -1.19
CA THR A 92 13.88 5.55 -1.69
C THR A 92 14.75 4.29 -1.77
N PRO A 93 15.42 4.00 -2.90
CA PRO A 93 16.39 2.93 -2.96
C PRO A 93 17.46 3.17 -1.88
N ALA A 94 17.62 2.23 -0.95
CA ALA A 94 18.75 2.29 -0.02
C ALA A 94 20.06 2.26 -0.82
N PRO A 95 21.09 3.04 -0.45
CA PRO A 95 22.39 2.95 -1.10
C PRO A 95 22.97 1.54 -0.92
N PRO A 96 23.73 1.02 -1.90
CA PRO A 96 24.33 -0.30 -1.78
C PRO A 96 25.38 -0.29 -0.67
N SER A 97 25.06 -0.87 0.49
CA SER A 97 26.08 -1.30 1.45
C SER A 97 26.80 -2.49 0.83
N GLY A 98 28.01 -2.23 0.32
CA GLY A 98 28.85 -3.23 -0.31
C GLY A 98 29.27 -4.34 0.67
N SER A 99 28.93 -5.58 0.31
CA SER A 99 29.74 -6.75 0.62
C SER A 99 29.57 -7.78 -0.50
N PRO A 100 30.67 -8.37 -1.02
CA PRO A 100 30.60 -9.32 -2.11
C PRO A 100 29.98 -10.65 -1.65
N ALA A 101 29.06 -11.17 -2.46
CA ALA A 101 28.43 -12.47 -2.28
C ALA A 101 29.32 -13.62 -2.78
N PRO A 102 29.31 -14.82 -2.16
CA PRO A 102 29.66 -16.02 -2.88
C PRO A 102 28.52 -16.42 -3.83
N SER A 103 28.91 -16.56 -5.10
CA SER A 103 28.12 -17.09 -6.20
C SER A 103 27.90 -18.60 -6.02
N GLY A 104 26.68 -19.09 -6.23
CA GLY A 104 26.45 -20.54 -6.39
C GLY A 104 25.09 -21.05 -5.96
N SER A 105 24.11 -21.01 -6.86
CA SER A 105 23.14 -22.11 -7.02
C SER A 105 22.51 -22.06 -8.41
N PRO A 106 22.40 -23.20 -9.12
CA PRO A 106 21.87 -23.23 -10.47
C PRO A 106 20.36 -22.94 -10.43
N ALA A 107 19.92 -21.93 -11.18
CA ALA A 107 18.52 -21.72 -11.45
C ALA A 107 18.00 -22.87 -12.33
N PRO A 108 16.85 -23.49 -12.04
CA PRO A 108 16.25 -24.45 -12.96
C PRO A 108 15.88 -23.72 -14.26
N SER A 109 16.55 -24.10 -15.35
CA SER A 109 16.13 -23.79 -16.72
C SER A 109 14.84 -24.55 -17.03
N GLY A 110 13.73 -24.08 -16.47
CA GLY A 110 12.39 -24.45 -16.90
C GLY A 110 11.81 -23.27 -17.66
N SER A 111 11.62 -23.41 -18.97
CA SER A 111 10.76 -22.50 -19.72
C SER A 111 9.44 -22.35 -18.96
N PRO A 112 8.93 -21.12 -18.70
CA PRO A 112 7.69 -20.95 -17.98
C PRO A 112 6.60 -21.68 -18.77
N THR A 113 6.11 -22.79 -18.22
CA THR A 113 4.95 -23.47 -18.77
C THR A 113 3.82 -22.45 -18.70
N PRO A 114 3.10 -22.15 -19.81
CA PRO A 114 2.01 -21.20 -19.76
C PRO A 114 1.03 -21.64 -18.68
N GLY A 115 0.91 -20.85 -17.62
CA GLY A 115 -0.10 -21.06 -16.60
C GLY A 115 -1.50 -21.08 -17.26
N PRO A 116 -2.50 -21.68 -16.61
CA PRO A 116 -3.86 -21.72 -17.15
C PRO A 116 -4.31 -20.31 -17.54
N LYS A 117 -4.68 -20.11 -18.81
CA LYS A 117 -5.22 -18.83 -19.28
C LYS A 117 -6.45 -18.48 -18.43
N ALA A 118 -6.50 -17.26 -17.90
CA ALA A 118 -7.65 -16.85 -17.09
C ALA A 118 -8.94 -16.95 -17.94
N SER A 119 -10.00 -17.50 -17.36
CA SER A 119 -11.30 -17.60 -18.02
C SER A 119 -12.15 -16.37 -17.70
N LEU A 120 -13.19 -16.10 -18.50
CA LEU A 120 -14.19 -15.06 -18.17
C LEU A 120 -14.83 -15.29 -16.80
N ARG A 121 -15.02 -16.56 -16.39
CA ARG A 121 -15.56 -16.92 -15.07
C ARG A 121 -14.56 -16.60 -13.95
N THR A 122 -13.26 -16.73 -14.23
CA THR A 122 -12.20 -16.30 -13.30
C THR A 122 -12.24 -14.79 -13.10
N LEU A 123 -12.35 -14.01 -14.18
CA LEU A 123 -12.47 -12.55 -14.10
C LEU A 123 -13.75 -12.13 -13.35
N GLN A 124 -14.88 -12.80 -13.62
CA GLN A 124 -16.14 -12.54 -12.93
C GLN A 124 -16.01 -12.71 -11.41
N ARG A 125 -15.43 -13.83 -10.97
CA ARG A 125 -15.21 -14.11 -9.53
C ARG A 125 -14.25 -13.12 -8.89
N LEU A 126 -13.23 -12.70 -9.63
CA LEU A 126 -12.29 -11.68 -9.17
C LEU A 126 -13.02 -10.36 -8.89
N GLU A 127 -13.85 -9.90 -9.83
CA GLU A 127 -14.62 -8.66 -9.68
C GLU A 127 -15.60 -8.73 -8.50
N GLN A 128 -16.30 -9.86 -8.33
CA GLN A 128 -17.20 -10.08 -7.19
C GLN A 128 -16.45 -10.03 -5.85
N LYS A 129 -15.31 -10.72 -5.76
CA LYS A 129 -14.49 -10.72 -4.55
C LYS A 129 -13.97 -9.32 -4.24
N ALA A 130 -13.49 -8.60 -5.24
CA ALA A 130 -12.98 -7.24 -5.08
C ALA A 130 -14.09 -6.29 -4.58
N ALA A 131 -15.26 -6.31 -5.23
CA ALA A 131 -16.42 -5.51 -4.85
C ALA A 131 -16.89 -5.80 -3.41
N ALA A 132 -16.92 -7.08 -3.01
CA ALA A 132 -17.32 -7.48 -1.66
C ALA A 132 -16.34 -7.01 -0.57
N LEU A 133 -15.07 -6.79 -0.91
CA LEU A 133 -14.07 -6.29 0.03
C LEU A 133 -14.15 -4.77 0.23
N ARG A 134 -14.61 -3.99 -0.75
CA ARG A 134 -14.56 -2.51 -0.67
C ARG A 134 -15.29 -1.91 0.53
N PRO A 135 -16.49 -2.38 0.93
CA PRO A 135 -17.16 -1.85 2.12
C PRO A 135 -16.39 -2.05 3.43
N LEU A 136 -15.54 -3.08 3.52
CA LEU A 136 -14.72 -3.31 4.71
C LEU A 136 -13.49 -2.39 4.78
N GLN A 137 -13.15 -1.74 3.67
CA GLN A 137 -11.95 -0.91 3.53
C GLN A 137 -12.22 0.59 3.74
N ILE A 138 -13.48 0.99 3.99
CA ILE A 138 -13.85 2.40 4.16
C ILE A 138 -13.96 2.86 5.62
N GLU A 139 -13.82 1.95 6.58
CA GLU A 139 -13.86 2.30 8.00
C GLU A 139 -12.57 3.02 8.44
N GLY A 140 -12.72 4.13 9.16
CA GLY A 140 -11.59 4.84 9.77
C GLY A 140 -10.67 5.60 8.82
N ILE A 141 -11.04 5.76 7.55
CA ILE A 141 -10.28 6.52 6.55
C ILE A 141 -10.97 7.85 6.18
N SER A 142 -10.24 8.72 5.50
CA SER A 142 -10.73 10.01 5.04
C SER A 142 -11.95 9.89 4.12
N PRO A 143 -12.95 10.80 4.21
CA PRO A 143 -14.17 10.73 3.40
C PRO A 143 -13.90 10.71 1.88
N ALA A 144 -12.89 11.46 1.44
CA ALA A 144 -12.51 11.51 0.04
C ALA A 144 -11.97 10.16 -0.46
N LEU A 145 -11.20 9.42 0.37
CA LEU A 145 -10.71 8.09 0.02
C LEU A 145 -11.82 7.04 0.10
N ALA A 146 -12.69 7.13 1.12
CA ALA A 146 -13.87 6.27 1.24
C ALA A 146 -14.79 6.36 0.02
N GLN A 147 -15.07 7.57 -0.47
CA GLN A 147 -15.86 7.78 -1.68
C GLN A 147 -15.20 7.16 -2.92
N LEU A 148 -13.87 7.29 -3.06
CA LEU A 148 -13.14 6.65 -4.16
C LEU A 148 -13.26 5.13 -4.09
N ILE A 149 -12.99 4.53 -2.93
CA ILE A 149 -13.08 3.07 -2.72
C ILE A 149 -14.50 2.57 -3.01
N ALA A 150 -15.53 3.29 -2.57
CA ALA A 150 -16.92 2.96 -2.86
C ALA A 150 -17.21 3.01 -4.37
N SER A 151 -16.75 4.05 -5.08
CA SER A 151 -16.92 4.16 -6.54
C SER A 151 -16.22 3.03 -7.30
N ILE A 152 -15.04 2.63 -6.83
CA ILE A 152 -14.29 1.49 -7.36
C ILE A 152 -15.09 0.20 -7.16
N GLY A 153 -15.61 -0.03 -5.95
CA GLY A 153 -16.41 -1.21 -5.63
C GLY A 153 -17.69 -1.31 -6.44
N ALA A 154 -18.37 -0.18 -6.67
CA ALA A 154 -19.54 -0.14 -7.54
C ALA A 154 -19.19 -0.52 -8.99
N CYS A 155 -18.06 -0.05 -9.52
CA CYS A 155 -17.58 -0.42 -10.86
C CYS A 155 -17.24 -1.92 -10.94
N GLU A 156 -16.56 -2.46 -9.93
CA GLU A 156 -16.22 -3.89 -9.84
C GLU A 156 -17.50 -4.76 -9.78
N ALA A 157 -18.50 -4.35 -9.01
CA ALA A 157 -19.81 -5.02 -8.99
C ALA A 157 -20.50 -4.99 -10.37
N ALA A 158 -20.47 -3.84 -11.06
CA ALA A 158 -21.03 -3.72 -12.40
C ALA A 158 -20.27 -4.62 -13.41
N HIS A 159 -18.95 -4.68 -13.31
CA HIS A 159 -18.13 -5.57 -14.14
C HIS A 159 -18.47 -7.04 -13.91
N ALA A 160 -18.63 -7.47 -12.66
CA ALA A 160 -19.04 -8.82 -12.32
C ALA A 160 -20.37 -9.21 -12.99
N VAL A 161 -21.36 -8.32 -13.00
CA VAL A 161 -22.65 -8.55 -13.65
C VAL A 161 -22.49 -8.61 -15.18
N ALA A 162 -21.72 -7.69 -15.76
CA ALA A 162 -21.50 -7.65 -17.21
C ALA A 162 -20.76 -8.90 -17.72
N LEU A 163 -19.75 -9.37 -16.99
CA LEU A 163 -19.05 -10.61 -17.29
C LEU A 163 -19.97 -11.82 -17.17
N ALA A 164 -20.84 -11.86 -16.14
CA ALA A 164 -21.81 -12.95 -15.97
C ALA A 164 -22.74 -13.11 -17.18
N ARG A 165 -23.16 -12.00 -17.79
CA ARG A 165 -24.01 -11.99 -19.00
C ARG A 165 -23.26 -12.42 -20.27
N SER A 166 -21.93 -12.50 -20.20
CA SER A 166 -21.05 -12.85 -21.33
C SER A 166 -20.51 -14.28 -21.22
N LEU A 167 -20.93 -15.04 -20.19
CA LEU A 167 -20.64 -16.46 -19.97
C LEU A 167 -21.72 -17.34 -20.58
#